data_AF-A0A535LNQ5-F1
#
_entry.id   AF-A0A535LNQ5-F1
#
_cell.length_a   1.000
_cell.length_b   1.000
_cell.length_c   1.000
_cell.angle_alpha   90.00
_cell.angle_beta   90.00
_cell.angle_gamma   90.00
#
_symmetry.space_group_name_H-M   'P 1'
#
loop_
_entity.id
_entity.type
_entity.pdbx_description
1 polymer ?
#
loop_
_entity_poly.entity_id
_entity_poly.type
_entity_poly.pdbx_seq_one_letter_code
_entity_poly.pdbx_strand_id
1 'polypeptide(L)'
;MSDSTQMAGRVVTLWRYPIKSMIGEELNATDVTTRGLLGDRAYALVDQATSKVASAKNPGKWPHLFDFRAAFVVPPRPGMPLPGVRITLPDGTVLTTEQSDINQMLSKALHREVTLDAAERGQEEVIASSSPNPWTANAEEYWPDMEGLDFRDTVTDFALPDGTFFDSATVHLLTTATLDRLRELYPSGRFEVRRFRPNIIVQSTSGVKNFVEDAW
;
A
#
# COMPACT_ATOMS: atom_id res chain seq x y z
N MET A 1 -38.69 11.63 -6.68
CA MET A 1 -37.47 11.73 -5.87
C MET A 1 -36.35 12.02 -6.83
N SER A 2 -35.85 13.26 -6.88
CA SER A 2 -34.76 13.63 -7.77
C SER A 2 -33.47 13.05 -7.17
N ASP A 3 -32.98 11.98 -7.76
CA ASP A 3 -31.64 11.48 -7.51
C ASP A 3 -30.67 12.45 -8.19
N SER A 4 -30.44 13.61 -7.56
CA SER A 4 -29.42 14.54 -8.00
C SER A 4 -28.09 13.98 -7.52
N THR A 5 -27.53 13.03 -8.28
CA THR A 5 -26.16 12.58 -8.09
C THR A 5 -25.26 13.81 -8.31
N GLN A 6 -24.91 14.50 -7.22
CA GLN A 6 -24.01 15.63 -7.30
C GLN A 6 -22.60 15.10 -7.52
N MET A 7 -21.94 15.57 -8.58
CA MET A 7 -20.57 15.18 -8.88
C MET A 7 -19.64 15.62 -7.73
N ALA A 8 -19.16 14.64 -6.95
CA ALA A 8 -18.25 14.89 -5.83
C ALA A 8 -16.84 15.33 -6.28
N GLY A 9 -16.43 14.93 -7.49
CA GLY A 9 -15.10 15.25 -8.00
C GLY A 9 -14.77 14.51 -9.31
N ARG A 10 -13.54 14.73 -9.77
CA ARG A 10 -12.95 14.05 -10.93
C ARG A 10 -11.72 13.26 -10.49
N VAL A 11 -11.64 11.98 -10.89
CA VAL A 11 -10.41 11.18 -10.70
C VAL A 11 -9.27 11.80 -11.51
N VAL A 12 -8.16 12.09 -10.84
CA VAL A 12 -6.96 12.70 -11.43
C VAL A 12 -5.92 11.65 -11.77
N THR A 13 -5.67 10.72 -10.85
CA THR A 13 -4.71 9.63 -11.04
C THR A 13 -5.14 8.43 -10.20
N LEU A 14 -4.79 7.24 -10.69
CA LEU A 14 -5.05 5.95 -10.06
C LEU A 14 -3.72 5.27 -9.78
N TRP A 15 -3.62 4.65 -8.62
CA TRP A 15 -2.41 3.95 -8.19
C TRP A 15 -2.76 2.59 -7.60
N ARG A 16 -1.88 1.63 -7.88
CA ARG A 16 -1.87 0.32 -7.25
C ARG A 16 -0.51 0.06 -6.65
N TYR A 17 -0.51 -0.65 -5.53
CA TYR A 17 0.68 -1.02 -4.78
C TYR A 17 0.72 -2.54 -4.64
N PRO A 18 1.29 -3.26 -5.63
CA PRO A 18 1.27 -4.72 -5.63
C PRO A 18 1.89 -5.35 -4.38
N ILE A 19 2.92 -4.68 -3.82
CA ILE A 19 3.61 -5.11 -2.60
C ILE A 19 3.42 -4.06 -1.50
N LYS A 20 2.99 -4.51 -0.32
CA LYS A 20 2.86 -3.65 0.87
C LYS A 20 4.16 -2.90 1.12
N SER A 21 4.05 -1.63 1.52
CA SER A 21 5.19 -0.77 1.88
C SER A 21 6.15 -0.40 0.74
N MET A 22 6.06 -0.95 -0.48
CA MET A 22 6.84 -0.50 -1.66
C MET A 22 6.12 0.58 -2.49
N ILE A 23 6.86 1.38 -3.27
CA ILE A 23 6.25 2.32 -4.22
C ILE A 23 5.51 1.55 -5.32
N GLY A 24 4.33 2.03 -5.68
CA GLY A 24 3.45 1.38 -6.64
C GLY A 24 3.62 1.83 -8.09
N GLU A 25 2.59 1.54 -8.86
CA GLU A 25 2.41 1.86 -10.27
C GLU A 25 1.22 2.80 -10.46
N GLU A 26 1.35 3.71 -11.42
CA GLU A 26 0.25 4.57 -11.88
C GLU A 26 -0.55 3.84 -12.96
N LEU A 27 -1.86 3.95 -12.91
CA LEU A 27 -2.80 3.20 -13.74
C LEU A 27 -3.68 4.13 -14.57
N ASN A 28 -4.03 3.69 -15.77
CA ASN A 28 -5.08 4.33 -16.58
C ASN A 28 -6.49 3.88 -16.16
N ALA A 29 -6.62 2.63 -15.72
CA ALA A 29 -7.86 2.01 -15.25
C ALA A 29 -7.55 0.79 -14.39
N THR A 30 -8.52 0.38 -13.57
CA THR A 30 -8.46 -0.82 -12.73
C THR A 30 -9.86 -1.27 -12.36
N ASP A 31 -10.01 -2.57 -12.16
CA ASP A 31 -11.20 -3.13 -11.53
C ASP A 31 -11.18 -2.84 -10.02
N VAL A 32 -12.35 -2.46 -9.50
CA VAL A 32 -12.63 -2.36 -8.07
C VAL A 32 -13.36 -3.63 -7.66
N THR A 33 -12.80 -4.36 -6.72
CA THR A 33 -13.35 -5.62 -6.20
C THR A 33 -13.81 -5.45 -4.76
N THR A 34 -14.48 -6.45 -4.20
CA THR A 34 -14.79 -6.51 -2.77
C THR A 34 -13.55 -6.50 -1.87
N ARG A 35 -12.37 -6.83 -2.43
CA ARG A 35 -11.07 -6.83 -1.74
C ARG A 35 -10.21 -5.58 -2.04
N GLY A 36 -10.80 -4.54 -2.62
CA GLY A 36 -10.09 -3.34 -3.08
C GLY A 36 -9.71 -3.40 -4.56
N LEU A 37 -8.70 -2.63 -4.96
CA LEU A 37 -8.28 -2.63 -6.37
C LEU A 37 -7.66 -3.98 -6.75
N LEU A 38 -7.95 -4.47 -7.96
CA LEU A 38 -7.42 -5.75 -8.43
C LEU A 38 -5.89 -5.78 -8.43
N GLY A 39 -5.31 -6.77 -7.73
CA GLY A 39 -3.87 -6.94 -7.55
C GLY A 39 -3.22 -6.01 -6.50
N ASP A 40 -3.98 -5.15 -5.85
CA ASP A 40 -3.44 -4.24 -4.84
C ASP A 40 -3.15 -4.95 -3.53
N ARG A 41 -1.99 -4.66 -2.92
CA ARG A 41 -1.45 -5.36 -1.74
C ARG A 41 -1.53 -6.89 -1.89
N ALA A 42 -1.27 -7.40 -3.09
CA ALA A 42 -1.24 -8.83 -3.39
C ALA A 42 -0.10 -9.57 -2.67
N TYR A 43 0.96 -8.85 -2.33
CA TYR A 43 2.10 -9.41 -1.61
C TYR A 43 2.54 -8.50 -0.47
N ALA A 44 3.29 -9.09 0.46
CA ALA A 44 4.06 -8.36 1.46
C ALA A 44 5.35 -9.10 1.78
N LEU A 45 6.30 -8.39 2.39
CA LEU A 45 7.48 -9.04 2.96
C LEU A 45 7.18 -9.44 4.40
N VAL A 46 7.60 -10.64 4.78
CA VAL A 46 7.49 -11.17 6.14
C VAL A 46 8.90 -11.31 6.70
N ASP A 47 9.11 -10.73 7.87
CA ASP A 47 10.35 -10.84 8.64
C ASP A 47 10.48 -12.26 9.19
N GLN A 48 11.52 -12.99 8.79
CA GLN A 48 11.69 -14.38 9.26
C GLN A 48 11.99 -14.46 10.75
N ALA A 49 12.59 -13.42 11.34
CA ALA A 49 12.97 -13.43 12.75
C ALA A 49 11.76 -13.22 13.68
N THR A 50 10.72 -12.52 13.22
CA THR A 50 9.55 -12.18 14.05
C THR A 50 8.23 -12.72 13.51
N SER A 51 8.23 -13.31 12.31
CA SER A 51 7.03 -13.70 11.57
C SER A 51 6.03 -12.56 11.38
N LYS A 52 6.50 -11.31 11.39
CA LYS A 52 5.67 -10.12 11.22
C LYS A 52 5.82 -9.54 9.82
N VAL A 53 4.77 -8.96 9.32
CA VAL A 53 4.76 -8.26 8.03
C VAL A 53 5.58 -6.97 8.14
N ALA A 54 6.50 -6.78 7.20
CA ALA A 54 7.32 -5.59 7.09
C ALA A 54 6.46 -4.36 6.78
N SER A 55 6.68 -3.30 7.57
CA SER A 55 5.82 -2.12 7.57
C SER A 55 6.66 -0.85 7.53
N ALA A 56 6.36 0.02 6.57
CA ALA A 56 6.96 1.36 6.52
C ALA A 56 6.55 2.24 7.72
N LYS A 57 5.58 1.80 8.54
CA LYS A 57 5.23 2.46 9.81
C LYS A 57 6.28 2.23 10.89
N ASN A 58 7.22 1.30 10.72
CA ASN A 58 8.41 1.13 11.56
C ASN A 58 9.69 1.47 10.76
N PRO A 59 9.97 2.77 10.48
CA PRO A 59 11.10 3.19 9.65
C PRO A 59 12.46 2.91 10.29
N GLY A 60 12.53 2.74 11.62
CA GLY A 60 13.78 2.32 12.28
C GLY A 60 14.19 0.89 11.89
N LYS A 61 13.21 -0.02 11.76
CA LYS A 61 13.45 -1.40 11.33
C LYS A 61 13.46 -1.55 9.80
N TRP A 62 12.65 -0.75 9.10
CA TRP A 62 12.43 -0.85 7.67
C TRP A 62 12.65 0.47 6.92
N PRO A 63 13.86 1.06 7.00
CA PRO A 63 14.10 2.42 6.50
C PRO A 63 13.95 2.60 4.99
N HIS A 64 14.13 1.52 4.22
CA HIS A 64 14.29 1.58 2.76
C HIS A 64 13.11 1.02 1.96
N LEU A 65 11.99 0.64 2.59
CA LEU A 65 10.88 0.01 1.84
C LEU A 65 10.31 0.92 0.73
N PHE A 66 10.34 2.24 0.90
CA PHE A 66 9.94 3.22 -0.13
C PHE A 66 10.97 3.44 -1.24
N ASP A 67 12.16 2.86 -1.13
CA ASP A 67 13.16 2.92 -2.20
C ASP A 67 12.93 1.80 -3.25
N PHE A 68 12.13 0.79 -2.91
CA PHE A 68 11.72 -0.28 -3.82
C PHE A 68 10.44 0.11 -4.56
N ARG A 69 10.35 -0.28 -5.84
CA ARG A 69 9.16 -0.09 -6.68
C ARG A 69 8.62 -1.41 -7.18
N ALA A 70 7.31 -1.61 -7.06
CA ALA A 70 6.60 -2.77 -7.54
C ALA A 70 5.56 -2.40 -8.60
N ALA A 71 5.51 -3.17 -9.69
CA ALA A 71 4.50 -3.06 -10.74
C ALA A 71 4.23 -4.44 -11.33
N PHE A 72 2.99 -4.75 -11.70
CA PHE A 72 2.74 -6.00 -12.44
C PHE A 72 3.43 -5.98 -13.81
N VAL A 73 3.94 -7.13 -14.25
CA VAL A 73 4.59 -7.24 -15.58
C VAL A 73 3.61 -7.01 -16.72
N VAL A 74 2.35 -7.40 -16.52
CA VAL A 74 1.20 -7.09 -17.36
C VAL A 74 0.01 -6.74 -16.47
N PRO A 75 -0.94 -5.89 -16.90
CA PRO A 75 -2.09 -5.57 -16.07
C PRO A 75 -2.90 -6.84 -15.69
N PRO A 76 -3.19 -7.04 -14.39
CA PRO A 76 -4.14 -8.03 -13.91
C PRO A 76 -5.49 -7.96 -14.63
N ARG A 77 -6.14 -9.11 -14.77
CA ARG A 77 -7.48 -9.23 -15.36
C ARG A 77 -8.40 -9.99 -14.41
N PRO A 78 -9.68 -9.60 -14.26
CA PRO A 78 -10.63 -10.33 -13.43
C PRO A 78 -10.74 -11.79 -13.85
N GLY A 79 -10.81 -12.70 -12.87
CA GLY A 79 -10.95 -14.15 -13.09
C GLY A 79 -9.72 -14.86 -13.66
N MET A 80 -8.59 -14.17 -13.81
CA MET A 80 -7.32 -14.76 -14.24
C MET A 80 -6.33 -14.80 -13.06
N PRO A 81 -5.37 -15.76 -13.04
CA PRO A 81 -4.27 -15.73 -12.10
C PRO A 81 -3.53 -14.39 -12.17
N LEU A 82 -3.07 -13.90 -11.01
CA LEU A 82 -2.31 -12.65 -10.98
C LEU A 82 -0.97 -12.85 -11.69
N PRO A 83 -0.59 -11.93 -12.60
CA PRO A 83 0.70 -12.01 -13.28
C PRO A 83 1.84 -11.74 -12.31
N GLY A 84 3.06 -12.08 -12.71
CA GLY A 84 4.25 -11.76 -11.93
C GLY A 84 4.36 -10.25 -11.63
N VAL A 85 4.92 -9.92 -10.47
CA VAL A 85 5.25 -8.54 -10.10
C VAL A 85 6.73 -8.31 -10.36
N ARG A 86 7.04 -7.24 -11.07
CA ARG A 86 8.40 -6.71 -11.22
C ARG A 86 8.73 -5.83 -10.03
N ILE A 87 9.86 -6.09 -9.38
CA ILE A 87 10.39 -5.30 -8.26
C ILE A 87 11.68 -4.62 -8.73
N THR A 88 11.70 -3.30 -8.75
CA THR A 88 12.92 -2.50 -9.00
C THR A 88 13.52 -2.11 -7.66
N LEU A 89 14.78 -2.50 -7.45
CA LEU A 89 15.57 -2.24 -6.25
C LEU A 89 16.15 -0.82 -6.28
N PRO A 90 16.65 -0.30 -5.15
CA PRO A 90 17.26 1.03 -5.08
C PRO A 90 18.48 1.20 -5.99
N ASP A 91 19.21 0.10 -6.27
CA ASP A 91 20.37 0.08 -7.16
C ASP A 91 20.01 -0.05 -8.66
N GLY A 92 18.72 -0.14 -8.97
CA GLY A 92 18.21 -0.35 -10.33
C GLY A 92 18.12 -1.82 -10.75
N THR A 93 18.55 -2.77 -9.91
CA THR A 93 18.34 -4.21 -10.15
C THR A 93 16.85 -4.49 -10.25
N VAL A 94 16.47 -5.39 -11.16
CA VAL A 94 15.08 -5.78 -11.39
C VAL A 94 14.89 -7.26 -11.07
N LEU A 95 13.97 -7.55 -10.16
CA LEU A 95 13.55 -8.91 -9.80
C LEU A 95 12.12 -9.16 -10.30
N THR A 96 11.72 -10.43 -10.36
CA THR A 96 10.33 -10.83 -10.60
C THR A 96 9.90 -11.87 -9.57
N THR A 97 8.62 -11.86 -9.19
CA THR A 97 8.05 -12.82 -8.22
C THR A 97 8.08 -14.27 -8.67
N GLU A 98 8.46 -14.54 -9.91
CA GLU A 98 8.61 -15.88 -10.49
C GLU A 98 10.03 -16.43 -10.30
N GLN A 99 10.99 -15.62 -9.83
CA GLN A 99 12.36 -16.05 -9.57
C GLN A 99 12.44 -16.92 -8.32
N SER A 100 13.12 -18.06 -8.41
CA SER A 100 13.28 -19.00 -7.30
C SER A 100 14.14 -18.45 -6.15
N ASP A 101 15.04 -17.51 -6.43
CA ASP A 101 15.97 -16.90 -5.48
C ASP A 101 15.52 -15.52 -4.98
N ILE A 102 14.28 -15.12 -5.28
CA ILE A 102 13.76 -13.78 -4.95
C ILE A 102 13.90 -13.43 -3.45
N ASN A 103 13.61 -14.39 -2.56
CA ASN A 103 13.72 -14.16 -1.11
C ASN A 103 15.16 -13.85 -0.70
N GLN A 104 16.14 -14.58 -1.24
CA GLN A 104 17.56 -14.34 -0.97
C GLN A 104 17.99 -12.95 -1.47
N MET A 105 17.53 -12.57 -2.66
CA MET A 105 17.85 -11.27 -3.26
C MET A 105 17.23 -10.11 -2.48
N LEU A 106 15.98 -10.24 -2.04
CA LEU A 106 15.31 -9.25 -1.19
C LEU A 106 15.94 -9.18 0.20
N SER A 107 16.26 -10.32 0.83
CA SER A 107 16.97 -10.36 2.12
C SER A 107 18.29 -9.62 2.05
N LYS A 108 19.07 -9.85 0.98
CA LYS A 108 20.34 -9.18 0.73
C LYS A 108 20.17 -7.68 0.56
N ALA A 109 19.19 -7.25 -0.24
CA ALA A 109 18.93 -5.84 -0.50
C ALA A 109 18.44 -5.06 0.73
N LEU A 110 17.72 -5.73 1.63
CA LEU A 110 17.19 -5.15 2.88
C LEU A 110 18.15 -5.32 4.07
N HIS A 111 19.24 -6.06 3.91
CA HIS A 111 20.13 -6.46 4.99
C HIS A 111 19.39 -7.13 6.17
N ARG A 112 18.34 -7.88 5.86
CA ARG A 112 17.46 -8.54 6.85
C ARG A 112 16.73 -9.71 6.20
N GLU A 113 16.69 -10.85 6.89
CA GLU A 113 16.02 -12.04 6.36
C GLU A 113 14.50 -11.85 6.23
N VAL A 114 14.01 -11.94 5.00
CA VAL A 114 12.60 -11.82 4.66
C VAL A 114 12.13 -12.93 3.73
N THR A 115 10.83 -13.17 3.69
CA THR A 115 10.16 -13.91 2.62
C THR A 115 9.12 -13.02 1.97
N LEU A 116 8.96 -13.13 0.66
CA LEU A 116 7.82 -12.56 -0.04
C LEU A 116 6.64 -13.53 0.15
N ASP A 117 5.56 -13.03 0.73
CA ASP A 117 4.33 -13.78 0.94
C ASP A 117 3.19 -13.20 0.11
N ALA A 118 2.25 -14.06 -0.27
CA ALA A 118 1.08 -13.69 -1.06
C ALA A 118 -0.17 -13.62 -0.19
N ALA A 119 -1.03 -12.64 -0.44
CA ALA A 119 -2.32 -12.55 0.23
C ALA A 119 -3.19 -13.75 -0.15
N GLU A 120 -3.93 -14.30 0.81
CA GLU A 120 -4.91 -15.33 0.54
C GLU A 120 -6.07 -14.74 -0.26
N ARG A 121 -6.05 -14.98 -1.57
CA ARG A 121 -7.17 -14.65 -2.43
C ARG A 121 -7.90 -15.95 -2.68
N GLY A 122 -9.16 -16.03 -2.25
CA GLY A 122 -10.03 -17.18 -2.52
C GLY A 122 -10.09 -17.53 -4.01
N GLN A 123 -10.78 -18.61 -4.37
CA GLN A 123 -10.74 -19.31 -5.67
C GLN A 123 -10.87 -18.46 -6.98
N GLU A 124 -11.18 -17.18 -6.90
CA GLU A 124 -11.32 -16.25 -8.04
C GLU A 124 -10.01 -15.60 -8.51
N GLU A 125 -8.96 -15.54 -7.69
CA GLU A 125 -7.63 -14.99 -8.05
C GLU A 125 -6.56 -15.93 -7.50
N VAL A 126 -6.15 -16.92 -8.29
CA VAL A 126 -5.16 -17.91 -7.82
C VAL A 126 -3.78 -17.26 -7.74
N ILE A 127 -3.35 -16.87 -6.54
CA ILE A 127 -1.92 -16.85 -6.19
C ILE A 127 -1.69 -18.05 -5.29
N ALA A 128 -0.72 -18.91 -5.63
CA ALA A 128 -0.26 -19.94 -4.72
C ALA A 128 0.46 -19.24 -3.55
N SER A 129 -0.23 -19.11 -2.41
CA SER A 129 0.44 -18.78 -1.16
C SER A 129 1.32 -19.96 -0.75
N SER A 130 2.58 -19.70 -0.43
CA SER A 130 3.52 -20.69 0.09
C SER A 130 3.21 -21.10 1.54
N SER A 131 2.31 -20.38 2.21
CA SER A 131 1.86 -20.65 3.57
C SER A 131 0.33 -20.59 3.61
N PRO A 132 -0.38 -21.62 4.10
CA PRO A 132 -1.70 -21.34 4.64
C PRO A 132 -1.49 -20.28 5.73
N ASN A 133 -2.24 -19.17 5.68
CA ASN A 133 -2.26 -18.13 6.70
C ASN A 133 -3.48 -18.38 7.61
N PRO A 134 -3.46 -19.39 8.51
CA PRO A 134 -4.52 -19.59 9.50
C PRO A 134 -4.45 -18.56 10.65
N TRP A 135 -3.65 -17.50 10.52
CA TRP A 135 -3.42 -16.48 11.55
C TRP A 135 -3.58 -15.07 10.98
N THR A 136 -4.22 -14.20 11.76
CA THR A 136 -4.20 -12.75 11.56
C THR A 136 -2.75 -12.26 11.53
N ALA A 137 -2.27 -11.83 10.37
CA ALA A 137 -0.93 -11.30 10.22
C ALA A 137 -0.75 -10.04 11.08
N ASN A 138 0.42 -9.88 11.70
CA ASN A 138 0.74 -8.70 12.50
C ASN A 138 1.86 -7.89 11.84
N ALA A 139 1.83 -6.57 12.06
CA ALA A 139 2.85 -5.64 11.63
C ALA A 139 3.24 -4.71 12.79
N GLU A 140 4.37 -4.02 12.62
CA GLU A 140 4.89 -3.07 13.61
C GLU A 140 4.71 -1.63 13.15
N GLU A 141 4.47 -0.74 14.11
CA GLU A 141 4.46 0.71 13.93
C GLU A 141 5.31 1.37 15.02
N TYR A 142 6.15 2.32 14.60
CA TYR A 142 6.87 3.21 15.50
C TYR A 142 6.07 4.48 15.73
N TRP A 143 5.92 4.82 17.00
CA TRP A 143 5.27 6.04 17.46
C TRP A 143 6.33 7.09 17.76
N PRO A 144 6.34 8.22 17.03
CA PRO A 144 7.30 9.28 17.26
C PRO A 144 7.08 9.93 18.62
N ASP A 145 8.14 10.55 19.16
CA ASP A 145 8.02 11.33 20.39
C ASP A 145 7.27 12.64 20.14
N MET A 146 5.93 12.58 20.15
CA MET A 146 5.05 13.71 19.96
C MET A 146 3.97 13.77 21.03
N GLU A 147 3.71 14.97 21.53
CA GLU A 147 2.63 15.22 22.49
C GLU A 147 1.26 14.88 21.88
N GLY A 148 0.39 14.23 22.66
CA GLY A 148 -0.96 13.83 22.24
C GLY A 148 -1.06 12.44 21.61
N LEU A 149 0.04 11.70 21.47
CA LEU A 149 0.01 10.29 21.06
C LEU A 149 -0.09 9.36 22.28
N ASP A 150 -0.82 8.24 22.11
CA ASP A 150 -1.02 7.22 23.16
C ASP A 150 0.30 6.54 23.56
N PHE A 151 1.17 6.34 22.58
CA PHE A 151 2.50 5.79 22.75
C PHE A 151 3.52 6.80 22.20
N ARG A 152 4.65 6.96 22.88
CA ARG A 152 5.71 7.92 22.50
C ARG A 152 7.05 7.20 22.49
N ASP A 153 7.82 7.42 21.44
CA ASP A 153 9.13 6.80 21.20
C ASP A 153 9.16 5.28 21.41
N THR A 154 8.14 4.60 20.89
CA THR A 154 7.95 3.15 21.11
C THR A 154 7.47 2.46 19.85
N VAL A 155 7.71 1.15 19.78
CA VAL A 155 7.19 0.29 18.71
C VAL A 155 6.06 -0.56 19.27
N THR A 156 4.92 -0.55 18.60
CA THR A 156 3.76 -1.39 18.93
C THR A 156 3.43 -2.33 17.78
N ASP A 157 2.68 -3.37 18.11
CA ASP A 157 2.13 -4.31 17.14
C ASP A 157 0.68 -3.94 16.79
N PHE A 158 0.29 -4.21 15.56
CA PHE A 158 -1.10 -4.14 15.12
C PHE A 158 -1.44 -5.29 14.18
N ALA A 159 -2.70 -5.74 14.26
CA ALA A 159 -3.23 -6.79 13.42
C ALA A 159 -3.63 -6.25 12.04
N LEU A 160 -3.38 -7.04 11.00
CA LEU A 160 -3.86 -6.82 9.64
C LEU A 160 -5.16 -7.62 9.45
N PRO A 161 -6.14 -7.14 8.66
CA PRO A 161 -7.34 -7.91 8.37
C PRO A 161 -7.01 -9.25 7.69
N ASP A 162 -7.72 -10.30 8.11
CA ASP A 162 -7.49 -11.68 7.66
C ASP A 162 -7.47 -11.81 6.13
N GLY A 163 -6.50 -12.58 5.63
CA GLY A 163 -6.31 -12.82 4.19
C GLY A 163 -5.80 -11.62 3.39
N THR A 164 -5.42 -10.51 4.05
CA THR A 164 -4.94 -9.31 3.37
C THR A 164 -3.66 -8.74 3.97
N PHE A 165 -3.06 -7.78 3.26
CA PHE A 165 -1.93 -6.98 3.75
C PHE A 165 -2.28 -5.49 3.89
N PHE A 166 -3.56 -5.15 3.91
CA PHE A 166 -4.03 -3.79 4.19
C PHE A 166 -3.91 -3.47 5.68
N ASP A 167 -3.73 -2.20 6.03
CA ASP A 167 -3.69 -1.79 7.45
C ASP A 167 -5.09 -1.65 8.05
N SER A 168 -6.06 -1.18 7.25
CA SER A 168 -7.43 -0.95 7.70
C SER A 168 -8.42 -1.02 6.55
N ALA A 169 -8.33 -0.08 5.60
CA ALA A 169 -9.20 -0.02 4.43
C ALA A 169 -8.52 -0.56 3.15
N THR A 170 -9.32 -1.14 2.24
CA THR A 170 -8.85 -1.75 0.99
C THR A 170 -8.76 -0.76 -0.18
N VAL A 171 -9.30 0.45 -0.03
CA VAL A 171 -9.17 1.56 -0.97
C VAL A 171 -8.87 2.83 -0.18
N HIS A 172 -7.77 3.51 -0.54
CA HIS A 172 -7.44 4.82 0.01
C HIS A 172 -7.72 5.91 -1.02
N LEU A 173 -8.62 6.84 -0.67
CA LEU A 173 -8.93 8.01 -1.48
C LEU A 173 -8.31 9.25 -0.83
N LEU A 174 -7.73 10.14 -1.65
CA LEU A 174 -7.21 11.42 -1.20
C LEU A 174 -7.62 12.53 -2.17
N THR A 175 -8.12 13.65 -1.67
CA THR A 175 -8.43 14.78 -2.56
C THR A 175 -7.26 15.73 -2.75
N THR A 176 -7.26 16.47 -3.87
CA THR A 176 -6.34 17.60 -4.06
C THR A 176 -6.59 18.72 -3.05
N ALA A 177 -7.84 18.88 -2.57
CA ALA A 177 -8.20 19.88 -1.57
C ALA A 177 -7.51 19.62 -0.22
N THR A 178 -7.47 18.37 0.24
CA THR A 178 -6.72 17.96 1.44
C THR A 178 -5.24 18.27 1.30
N LEU A 179 -4.62 17.94 0.16
CA LEU A 179 -3.20 18.22 -0.08
C LEU A 179 -2.90 19.73 -0.08
N ASP A 180 -3.75 20.53 -0.70
CA ASP A 180 -3.60 21.98 -0.71
C ASP A 180 -3.80 22.57 0.70
N ARG A 181 -4.79 22.06 1.45
CA ARG A 181 -5.03 22.48 2.83
C ARG A 181 -3.84 22.16 3.74
N LEU A 182 -3.25 20.97 3.62
CA LEU A 182 -2.05 20.60 4.36
C LEU A 182 -0.86 21.53 4.05
N ARG A 183 -0.65 21.88 2.77
CA ARG A 183 0.39 22.83 2.36
C ARG A 183 0.18 24.23 2.94
N GLU A 184 -1.06 24.69 3.05
CA GLU A 184 -1.38 25.97 3.68
C GLU A 184 -1.15 25.95 5.19
N LEU A 185 -1.51 24.85 5.86
CA LEU A 185 -1.33 24.69 7.31
C LEU A 185 0.13 24.52 7.72
N TYR A 186 0.95 23.89 6.87
CA TYR A 186 2.37 23.69 7.15
C TYR A 186 3.23 23.93 5.89
N PRO A 187 3.52 25.20 5.55
CA PRO A 187 4.19 25.56 4.31
C PRO A 187 5.62 25.05 4.14
N SER A 188 6.32 24.77 5.25
CA SER A 188 7.65 24.13 5.22
C SER A 188 7.58 22.61 5.00
N GLY A 189 6.39 22.02 5.09
CA GLY A 189 6.14 20.61 4.88
C GLY A 189 6.16 20.21 3.41
N ARG A 190 6.55 18.96 3.16
CA ARG A 190 6.49 18.34 1.83
C ARG A 190 5.35 17.34 1.73
N PHE A 191 4.22 17.80 1.22
CA PHE A 191 3.01 16.99 1.00
C PHE A 191 2.97 16.43 -0.42
N GLU A 192 3.81 15.43 -0.65
CA GLU A 192 3.88 14.68 -1.90
C GLU A 192 2.84 13.56 -1.90
N VAL A 193 1.98 13.49 -2.93
CA VAL A 193 0.92 12.45 -3.03
C VAL A 193 1.46 11.05 -2.82
N ARG A 194 2.64 10.77 -3.39
CA ARG A 194 3.30 9.47 -3.33
C ARG A 194 3.66 9.02 -1.90
N ARG A 195 3.77 9.95 -0.93
CA ARG A 195 4.01 9.62 0.49
C ARG A 195 2.76 9.11 1.20
N PHE A 196 1.59 9.60 0.81
CA PHE A 196 0.30 9.16 1.35
C PHE A 196 -0.17 7.83 0.75
N ARG A 197 0.37 7.49 -0.42
CA ARG A 197 0.04 6.28 -1.16
C ARG A 197 -1.47 6.02 -1.34
N PRO A 198 -2.25 7.02 -1.77
CA PRO A 198 -3.64 6.80 -2.14
C PRO A 198 -3.73 5.89 -3.35
N ASN A 199 -4.85 5.17 -3.45
CA ASN A 199 -5.25 4.45 -4.64
C ASN A 199 -5.92 5.39 -5.65
N ILE A 200 -6.70 6.35 -5.17
CA ILE A 200 -7.50 7.24 -6.02
C ILE A 200 -7.29 8.68 -5.55
N ILE A 201 -6.89 9.54 -6.48
CA ILE A 201 -6.77 10.98 -6.22
C ILE A 201 -7.94 11.66 -6.89
N VAL A 202 -8.69 12.45 -6.12
CA VAL A 202 -9.88 13.15 -6.61
C VAL A 202 -9.67 14.66 -6.56
N GLN A 203 -9.89 15.32 -7.69
CA GLN A 203 -10.04 16.77 -7.74
C GLN A 203 -11.48 17.12 -7.36
N SER A 204 -11.68 17.80 -6.23
CA SER A 204 -13.01 18.23 -5.78
C SER A 204 -13.59 19.31 -6.71
N THR A 205 -14.91 19.30 -6.88
CA THR A 205 -15.65 20.27 -7.71
C THR A 205 -15.86 21.63 -7.04
N SER A 206 -15.74 21.71 -5.72
CA SER A 206 -16.17 22.88 -4.94
C SER A 206 -15.17 24.04 -4.93
N GLY A 207 -13.93 23.82 -5.39
CA GLY A 207 -12.84 24.80 -5.26
C GLY A 207 -12.47 25.13 -3.80
N VAL A 208 -13.10 24.45 -2.83
CA VAL A 208 -12.89 24.67 -1.39
C VAL A 208 -11.57 24.02 -0.99
N LYS A 209 -10.68 24.82 -0.40
CA LYS A 209 -9.42 24.36 0.19
C LYS A 209 -9.61 24.02 1.65
N ASN A 210 -10.39 22.97 1.90
CA ASN A 210 -10.59 22.42 3.23
C ASN A 210 -10.59 20.89 3.14
N PHE A 211 -10.74 20.20 4.28
CA PHE A 211 -10.98 18.75 4.30
C PHE A 211 -12.42 18.49 3.83
N VAL A 212 -12.59 18.31 2.52
CA VAL A 212 -13.92 18.15 1.89
C VAL A 212 -14.50 16.76 2.12
N GLU A 213 -13.64 15.80 2.42
CA GLU A 213 -13.94 14.39 2.69
C GLU A 213 -14.73 14.20 3.98
N ASP A 214 -14.65 15.14 4.94
CA ASP A 214 -15.39 15.10 6.21
C ASP A 214 -16.91 15.20 6.02
N ALA A 215 -17.36 15.63 4.84
CA ALA A 215 -18.77 15.79 4.49
C ALA A 215 -19.30 14.67 3.58
N TRP A 216 -18.52 13.62 3.33
CA TRP A 216 -18.89 12.50 2.44
C TRP A 216 -19.55 11.35 3.20
#